data_AF-A0A2N2ZXF4-F1
#
_entry.id   AF-A0A2N2ZXF4-F1
#
_cell.length_a   1.000
_cell.length_b   1.000
_cell.length_c   1.000
_cell.angle_alpha   90.00
_cell.angle_beta   90.00
_cell.angle_gamma   90.00
#
_symmetry.space_group_name_H-M   'P 1'
#
loop_
_entity.id
_entity.type
_entity.pdbx_description
1 polymer ?
#
loop_
_entity_poly.entity_id
_entity_poly.type
_entity_poly.pdbx_seq_one_letter_code
_entity_poly.pdbx_strand_id
1 'polypeptide(L)'
;MKALKKMCLYGTAVFLCLILSSYHPQKNYYISSNAISIESALKHDLISYEIVNNGSYQGECVQINVQNKTSRVLNVKIELGRNLVSIDTNKQDILIVKEALFTINPMGNVIKNLVGFCSQAYKNAPSEGEKYLVGEMKDTNIIRLAEHLNKNKYPISAMQSAIWALTDNRPLASIFHEDRDSIVGLQDFLSFHKKQITPWYSIEYMSTDSGMVSDNAKTIYGTLKADLEKGRIIKVVVYDLYNISQIRKDIKVPEETKEQPIVVDVSELPKGRYTMLFTSLAGRIDEKIFWI
;
A
#
# COMPACT_ATOMS: atom_id res chain seq x y z
N MET A 1 -28.78 -27.96 69.38
CA MET A 1 -29.36 -28.32 68.05
C MET A 1 -29.43 -27.18 67.02
N LYS A 2 -29.59 -25.90 67.39
CA LYS A 2 -29.67 -24.79 66.41
C LYS A 2 -28.34 -24.41 65.74
N ALA A 3 -27.20 -24.61 66.41
CA ALA A 3 -25.87 -24.29 65.85
C ALA A 3 -25.41 -25.27 64.76
N LEU A 4 -25.72 -26.56 64.91
CA LEU A 4 -25.32 -27.62 63.96
C LEU A 4 -26.04 -27.47 62.61
N LYS A 5 -27.30 -27.01 62.61
CA LYS A 5 -28.06 -26.74 61.38
C LYS A 5 -27.52 -25.54 60.60
N LYS A 6 -26.96 -24.53 61.27
CA LYS A 6 -26.35 -23.37 60.60
C LYS A 6 -25.02 -23.75 59.92
N MET A 7 -24.16 -24.53 60.57
CA MET A 7 -22.89 -24.96 59.97
C MET A 7 -23.07 -25.84 58.72
N CYS A 8 -24.08 -26.71 58.71
CA CYS A 8 -24.39 -27.53 57.54
C CYS A 8 -24.87 -26.69 56.35
N LEU A 9 -25.67 -25.64 56.60
CA LEU A 9 -26.18 -24.74 55.57
C LEU A 9 -25.09 -23.88 54.90
N TYR A 10 -24.12 -23.38 55.68
CA TYR A 10 -22.98 -22.64 55.14
C TYR A 10 -22.01 -23.55 54.37
N GLY A 11 -21.80 -24.78 54.83
CA GLY A 11 -20.99 -25.77 54.11
C GLY A 11 -21.58 -26.12 52.74
N THR A 12 -22.91 -26.30 52.65
CA THR A 12 -23.58 -26.57 51.37
C THR A 12 -23.56 -25.37 50.42
N ALA A 13 -23.64 -24.14 50.93
CA ALA A 13 -23.61 -22.93 50.10
C ALA A 13 -22.21 -22.67 49.49
N VAL A 14 -21.14 -22.91 50.26
CA VAL A 14 -19.76 -22.75 49.76
C VAL A 14 -19.43 -23.81 48.69
N PHE A 15 -19.91 -25.05 48.86
CA PHE A 15 -19.72 -26.11 47.87
C PHE A 15 -20.49 -25.82 46.56
N LEU A 16 -21.69 -25.24 46.65
CA LEU A 16 -22.47 -24.83 45.47
C LEU A 16 -21.81 -23.67 44.71
N CYS A 17 -21.21 -22.70 45.42
CA CYS A 17 -20.46 -21.59 44.80
C CYS A 17 -19.18 -22.07 44.08
N LEU A 18 -18.47 -23.06 44.63
CA LEU A 18 -17.26 -23.62 43.99
C LEU A 18 -17.60 -24.46 42.75
N ILE A 19 -18.76 -25.13 42.73
CA ILE A 19 -19.26 -25.83 41.54
C ILE A 19 -19.69 -24.80 40.49
N LEU A 20 -20.35 -23.71 40.86
CA LEU A 20 -20.79 -22.69 39.88
C LEU A 20 -19.64 -21.83 39.32
N SER A 21 -18.53 -21.63 40.05
CA SER A 21 -17.35 -20.92 39.53
C SER A 21 -16.46 -21.78 38.62
N SER A 22 -16.61 -23.11 38.65
CA SER A 22 -15.88 -24.04 37.77
C SER A 22 -16.61 -24.36 36.46
N TYR A 23 -17.90 -24.00 36.35
CA TYR A 23 -18.62 -23.93 35.07
C TYR A 23 -18.44 -22.56 34.42
N HIS A 24 -17.21 -22.22 34.04
CA HIS A 24 -17.06 -21.27 32.94
C HIS A 24 -17.31 -22.07 31.66
N PRO A 25 -18.41 -21.86 30.93
CA PRO A 25 -18.64 -22.57 29.69
C PRO A 25 -17.49 -22.23 28.74
N GLN A 26 -16.56 -23.16 28.56
CA GLN A 26 -15.70 -23.16 27.38
C GLN A 26 -16.64 -23.29 26.21
N LYS A 27 -16.98 -22.16 25.59
CA LYS A 27 -17.66 -22.14 24.30
C LYS A 27 -16.78 -22.98 23.38
N ASN A 28 -17.22 -24.20 23.08
CA ASN A 28 -16.61 -25.03 22.06
C ASN A 28 -16.94 -24.36 20.72
N TYR A 29 -16.15 -23.37 20.37
CA TYR A 29 -16.05 -22.92 18.98
C TYR A 29 -15.47 -24.10 18.22
N TYR A 30 -16.33 -24.78 17.46
CA TYR A 30 -15.88 -25.62 16.37
C TYR A 30 -15.19 -24.69 15.36
N ILE A 31 -13.86 -24.57 15.48
CA ILE A 31 -13.04 -23.91 14.49
C ILE A 31 -13.09 -24.82 13.26
N SER A 32 -13.91 -24.39 12.30
CA SER A 32 -13.82 -24.81 10.89
C SER A 32 -12.35 -24.87 10.48
N SER A 33 -11.99 -25.73 9.52
CA SER A 33 -10.64 -25.81 8.92
C SER A 33 -10.11 -24.48 8.33
N ASN A 34 -10.87 -23.39 8.41
CA ASN A 34 -10.52 -22.06 7.98
C ASN A 34 -9.89 -21.26 9.13
N ALA A 35 -8.74 -20.63 8.86
CA ALA A 35 -8.09 -19.75 9.81
C ALA A 35 -9.00 -18.57 10.21
N ILE A 36 -9.00 -18.23 11.49
CA ILE A 36 -9.81 -17.15 12.07
C ILE A 36 -9.11 -15.81 11.80
N SER A 37 -9.87 -14.76 11.46
CA SER A 37 -9.32 -13.40 11.31
C SER A 37 -8.60 -12.93 12.57
N ILE A 38 -7.51 -12.18 12.43
CA ILE A 38 -6.79 -11.57 13.55
C ILE A 38 -7.72 -10.70 14.41
N GLU A 39 -8.60 -9.92 13.78
CA GLU A 39 -9.60 -9.10 14.46
C GLU A 39 -10.53 -9.94 15.35
N SER A 40 -11.11 -11.03 14.83
CA SER A 40 -11.93 -11.94 15.64
C SER A 40 -11.13 -12.63 16.74
N ALA A 41 -9.86 -12.96 16.52
CA ALA A 41 -9.02 -13.57 17.55
C ALA A 41 -8.77 -12.62 18.72
N LEU A 42 -8.56 -11.33 18.42
CA LEU A 42 -8.44 -10.27 19.43
C LEU A 42 -9.75 -10.01 20.15
N LYS A 43 -10.87 -9.91 19.42
CA LYS A 43 -12.20 -9.67 19.98
C LYS A 43 -12.63 -10.75 20.99
N HIS A 44 -12.20 -11.98 20.78
CA HIS A 44 -12.51 -13.12 21.66
C HIS A 44 -11.40 -13.43 22.67
N ASP A 45 -10.40 -12.55 22.79
CA ASP A 45 -9.27 -12.68 23.72
C ASP A 45 -8.45 -13.98 23.56
N LEU A 46 -8.40 -14.51 22.33
CA LEU A 46 -7.73 -15.78 22.01
C LEU A 46 -6.22 -15.61 21.80
N ILE A 47 -5.78 -14.40 21.48
CA ILE A 47 -4.38 -14.06 21.22
C ILE A 47 -3.99 -12.74 21.88
N SER A 48 -2.70 -12.55 22.10
CA SER A 48 -2.03 -11.25 22.26
C SER A 48 -1.06 -11.05 21.10
N TYR A 49 -0.67 -9.79 20.85
CA TYR A 49 0.26 -9.48 19.77
C TYR A 49 1.17 -8.29 20.08
N GLU A 50 2.28 -8.23 19.37
CA GLU A 50 3.10 -7.04 19.21
C GLU A 50 3.43 -6.88 17.73
N ILE A 51 3.24 -5.67 17.21
CA ILE A 51 3.60 -5.32 15.83
C ILE A 51 4.60 -4.17 15.87
N VAL A 52 5.75 -4.38 15.24
CA VAL A 52 6.83 -3.39 15.13
C VAL A 52 7.29 -3.25 13.69
N ASN A 53 7.61 -2.04 13.27
CA ASN A 53 8.27 -1.79 12.00
C ASN A 53 9.76 -2.18 12.10
N ASN A 54 10.30 -2.76 11.03
CA ASN A 54 11.69 -3.22 10.98
C ASN A 54 12.69 -2.20 10.40
N GLY A 55 12.28 -0.95 10.25
CA GLY A 55 13.05 0.14 9.66
C GLY A 55 12.77 0.38 8.18
N SER A 56 12.02 -0.50 7.50
CA SER A 56 11.56 -0.29 6.12
C SER A 56 10.16 0.33 6.07
N TYR A 57 9.83 1.00 4.97
CA TYR A 57 8.51 1.60 4.73
C TYR A 57 7.67 0.86 3.67
N GLN A 58 8.23 -0.17 3.02
CA GLN A 58 7.57 -0.90 1.94
C GLN A 58 8.08 -2.35 1.84
N GLY A 59 7.26 -3.26 1.30
CA GLY A 59 7.57 -4.68 1.19
C GLY A 59 7.45 -5.38 2.54
N GLU A 60 8.41 -6.25 2.89
CA GLU A 60 8.51 -6.84 4.23
C GLU A 60 8.97 -5.79 5.24
N CYS A 61 8.05 -4.91 5.66
CA CYS A 61 8.34 -3.72 6.45
C CYS A 61 7.91 -3.81 7.92
N VAL A 62 7.14 -4.84 8.28
CA VAL A 62 6.56 -4.97 9.61
C VAL A 62 6.74 -6.40 10.11
N GLN A 63 7.12 -6.55 11.37
CA GLN A 63 7.16 -7.82 12.07
C GLN A 63 6.00 -7.90 13.05
N ILE A 64 5.32 -9.04 13.09
CA ILE A 64 4.28 -9.35 14.07
C ILE A 64 4.69 -10.57 14.89
N ASN A 65 4.62 -10.45 16.20
CA ASN A 65 4.68 -11.54 17.16
C ASN A 65 3.27 -11.81 17.68
N VAL A 66 2.71 -12.98 17.40
CA VAL A 66 1.38 -13.39 17.86
C VAL A 66 1.52 -14.51 18.88
N GLN A 67 0.93 -14.33 20.05
CA GLN A 67 0.89 -15.32 21.12
C GLN A 67 -0.52 -15.89 21.27
N ASN A 68 -0.62 -17.21 21.33
CA ASN A 68 -1.86 -17.93 21.62
C ASN A 68 -2.10 -17.97 23.14
N LYS A 69 -3.29 -17.55 23.57
CA LYS A 69 -3.69 -17.55 24.99
C LYS A 69 -4.48 -18.79 25.41
N THR A 70 -4.67 -19.74 24.49
CA THR A 70 -5.51 -20.93 24.68
C THR A 70 -4.67 -22.19 24.80
N SER A 71 -5.29 -23.24 25.34
CA SER A 71 -4.71 -24.59 25.46
C SER A 71 -4.85 -25.43 24.19
N ARG A 72 -5.30 -24.85 23.06
CA ARG A 72 -5.49 -25.53 21.77
C ARG A 72 -4.67 -24.85 20.70
N VAL A 73 -4.35 -25.55 19.62
CA VAL A 73 -3.72 -24.94 18.43
C VAL A 73 -4.69 -23.92 17.83
N LEU A 74 -4.19 -22.73 17.49
CA LEU A 74 -4.96 -21.70 16.79
C LEU A 74 -4.39 -21.47 15.39
N ASN A 75 -5.29 -21.42 14.40
CA ASN A 75 -4.98 -20.93 13.07
C ASN A 75 -5.55 -19.53 12.91
N VAL A 76 -4.69 -18.52 12.89
CA VAL A 76 -5.07 -17.11 12.75
C VAL A 76 -4.59 -16.58 11.40
N LYS A 77 -5.26 -15.58 10.85
CA LYS A 77 -4.81 -14.88 9.64
C LYS A 77 -4.88 -13.37 9.78
N ILE A 78 -3.91 -12.67 9.20
CA ILE A 78 -4.03 -11.24 8.91
C ILE A 78 -4.35 -11.07 7.44
N GLU A 79 -5.46 -10.40 7.15
CA GLU A 79 -5.99 -10.29 5.79
C GLU A 79 -5.23 -9.25 4.97
N LEU A 80 -5.16 -9.49 3.66
CA LEU A 80 -4.82 -8.45 2.69
C LEU A 80 -5.90 -7.35 2.74
N GLY A 81 -5.50 -6.09 2.61
CA GLY A 81 -6.37 -4.92 2.75
C GLY A 81 -6.60 -4.46 4.20
N ARG A 82 -6.04 -5.16 5.19
CA ARG A 82 -6.03 -4.73 6.59
C ARG A 82 -5.12 -3.52 6.76
N ASN A 83 -5.60 -2.48 7.44
CA ASN A 83 -4.76 -1.36 7.85
C ASN A 83 -4.13 -1.64 9.22
N LEU A 84 -2.81 -1.46 9.33
CA LEU A 84 -2.11 -1.39 10.60
C LEU A 84 -1.95 0.09 10.96
N VAL A 85 -2.51 0.47 12.10
CA VAL A 85 -2.56 1.86 12.54
C VAL A 85 -1.33 2.17 13.38
N SER A 86 -0.55 3.17 13.00
CA SER A 86 0.62 3.58 13.80
C SER A 86 0.16 4.17 15.14
N ILE A 87 0.91 3.89 16.21
CA ILE A 87 0.67 4.50 17.51
C ILE A 87 1.15 5.96 17.51
N ASP A 88 2.21 6.31 16.78
CA ASP A 88 2.58 7.69 16.51
C ASP A 88 1.72 8.28 15.38
N THR A 89 0.85 9.22 15.74
CA THR A 89 -0.05 9.89 14.78
C THR A 89 0.68 10.66 13.66
N ASN A 90 1.98 10.96 13.82
CA ASN A 90 2.80 11.62 12.80
C ASN A 90 3.43 10.66 11.79
N LYS A 91 3.30 9.35 12.01
CA LYS A 91 3.81 8.29 11.15
C LYS A 91 2.71 7.71 10.27
N GLN A 92 3.14 7.13 9.15
CA GLN A 92 2.23 6.49 8.20
C GLN A 92 1.69 5.15 8.74
N ASP A 93 0.40 4.93 8.55
CA ASP A 93 -0.21 3.60 8.66
C ASP A 93 0.29 2.65 7.56
N ILE A 94 0.30 1.34 7.85
CA ILE A 94 0.72 0.31 6.90
C ILE A 94 -0.48 -0.49 6.39
N LEU A 95 -0.70 -0.49 5.08
CA LEU A 95 -1.64 -1.37 4.40
C LEU A 95 -1.00 -2.74 4.15
N ILE A 96 -1.60 -3.80 4.67
CA ILE A 96 -1.20 -5.17 4.35
C ILE A 96 -1.63 -5.51 2.92
N VAL A 97 -0.70 -5.95 2.09
CA VAL A 97 -1.02 -6.36 0.71
C VAL A 97 -0.97 -7.86 0.48
N LYS A 98 -0.41 -8.62 1.43
CA LYS A 98 -0.33 -10.07 1.37
C LYS A 98 -0.91 -10.69 2.64
N GLU A 99 -1.87 -11.60 2.47
CA GLU A 99 -2.40 -12.38 3.58
C GLU A 99 -1.27 -13.19 4.24
N ALA A 100 -1.23 -13.21 5.57
CA ALA A 100 -0.33 -14.08 6.32
C ALA A 100 -1.13 -14.99 7.27
N LEU A 101 -0.84 -16.28 7.21
CA LEU A 101 -1.44 -17.32 8.05
C LEU A 101 -0.49 -17.70 9.19
N PHE A 102 -1.03 -17.90 10.39
CA PHE A 102 -0.31 -18.27 11.60
C PHE A 102 -0.92 -19.55 12.16
N THR A 103 -0.12 -20.61 12.28
CA THR A 103 -0.48 -21.79 13.08
C THR A 103 0.32 -21.69 14.37
N ILE A 104 -0.38 -21.47 15.49
CA ILE A 104 0.22 -21.15 16.78
C ILE A 104 -0.10 -22.27 17.76
N ASN A 105 0.94 -22.90 18.30
CA ASN A 105 0.81 -23.97 19.29
C ASN A 105 0.09 -23.47 20.56
N PRO A 106 -0.51 -24.37 21.37
CA PRO A 106 -1.09 -24.02 22.67
C PRO A 106 -0.12 -23.22 23.52
N MET A 107 -0.58 -22.08 24.07
CA MET A 107 0.23 -21.17 24.91
C MET A 107 1.54 -20.66 24.28
N GLY A 108 1.78 -20.93 23.00
CA GLY A 108 3.00 -20.58 22.28
C GLY A 108 2.87 -19.26 21.52
N ASN A 109 3.94 -18.87 20.83
CA ASN A 109 3.97 -17.70 19.97
C ASN A 109 4.62 -17.99 18.62
N VAL A 110 4.33 -17.14 17.63
CA VAL A 110 4.93 -17.18 16.29
C VAL A 110 5.25 -15.76 15.85
N ILE A 111 6.43 -15.59 15.27
CA ILE A 111 6.90 -14.33 14.70
C ILE A 111 6.91 -14.45 13.17
N LYS A 112 6.39 -13.45 12.46
CA LYS A 112 6.48 -13.35 11.00
C LYS A 112 6.69 -11.92 10.54
N ASN A 113 7.36 -11.78 9.40
CA ASN A 113 7.34 -10.53 8.64
C ASN A 113 6.05 -10.46 7.81
N LEU A 114 5.51 -9.27 7.67
CA LEU A 114 4.32 -8.93 6.91
C LEU A 114 4.71 -8.08 5.72
N VAL A 115 4.08 -8.34 4.57
CA VAL A 115 4.24 -7.53 3.37
C VAL A 115 3.18 -6.43 3.38
N GLY A 116 3.64 -5.19 3.49
CA GLY A 116 2.79 -4.01 3.52
C GLY A 116 3.48 -2.79 2.93
N PHE A 117 2.72 -1.71 2.85
CA PHE A 117 3.13 -0.45 2.26
C PHE A 117 2.48 0.69 3.02
N CYS A 118 3.14 1.84 3.07
CA CYS A 118 2.58 3.00 3.74
C CYS A 118 1.31 3.50 3.02
N SER A 119 0.34 4.04 3.76
CA SER A 119 -0.98 4.40 3.22
C SER A 119 -1.36 5.87 3.42
N GLN A 120 -0.40 6.72 3.79
CA GLN A 120 -0.63 8.13 4.14
C GLN A 120 0.52 9.02 3.61
N ALA A 121 0.48 9.37 2.32
CA ALA A 121 1.63 9.95 1.60
C ALA A 121 2.29 11.18 2.23
N TYR A 122 1.53 11.94 3.01
CA TYR A 122 1.93 13.21 3.63
C TYR A 122 2.36 13.10 5.10
N LYS A 123 2.50 11.89 5.65
CA LYS A 123 3.08 11.68 6.97
C LYS A 123 4.50 11.14 6.87
N ASN A 124 5.25 11.26 7.96
CA ASN A 124 6.63 10.78 8.00
C ASN A 124 6.67 9.27 7.82
N ALA A 125 7.70 8.79 7.11
CA ALA A 125 7.93 7.36 6.99
C ALA A 125 8.11 6.71 8.38
N PRO A 126 7.67 5.45 8.54
CA PRO A 126 7.94 4.66 9.74
C PRO A 126 9.42 4.63 10.09
N SER A 127 9.71 4.49 11.37
CA SER A 127 11.06 4.25 11.88
C SER A 127 11.15 2.84 12.46
N GLU A 128 12.36 2.31 12.57
CA GLU A 128 12.57 1.01 13.23
C GLU A 128 12.03 1.04 14.67
N GLY A 129 11.31 -0.01 15.04
CA GLY A 129 10.68 -0.13 16.36
C GLY A 129 9.34 0.62 16.51
N GLU A 130 8.88 1.34 15.48
CA GLU A 130 7.56 1.99 15.48
C GLU A 130 6.47 0.93 15.68
N LYS A 131 5.53 1.21 16.58
CA LYS A 131 4.51 0.25 17.00
C LYS A 131 3.19 0.47 16.28
N TYR A 132 2.48 -0.63 16.02
CA TYR A 132 1.21 -0.61 15.31
C TYR A 132 0.13 -1.37 16.05
N LEU A 133 -1.11 -0.93 15.84
CA LEU A 133 -2.32 -1.63 16.22
C LEU A 133 -2.95 -2.30 14.98
N VAL A 134 -3.58 -3.44 15.18
CA VAL A 134 -4.45 -4.04 14.17
C VAL A 134 -5.67 -3.14 13.99
N GLY A 135 -5.80 -2.53 12.81
CA GLY A 135 -6.91 -1.65 12.46
C GLY A 135 -7.99 -2.35 11.64
N GLU A 136 -8.81 -1.52 10.98
CA GLU A 136 -9.93 -1.98 10.16
C GLU A 136 -9.48 -2.46 8.77
N MET A 137 -10.36 -3.21 8.10
CA MET A 137 -10.23 -3.46 6.67
C MET A 137 -10.48 -2.16 5.90
N LYS A 138 -9.68 -1.90 4.87
CA LYS A 138 -9.95 -0.81 3.93
C LYS A 138 -11.16 -1.14 3.04
N ASP A 139 -11.62 -0.14 2.29
CA ASP A 139 -12.72 -0.32 1.35
C ASP A 139 -12.39 -1.28 0.20
N THR A 140 -13.42 -1.67 -0.55
CA THR A 140 -13.31 -2.65 -1.63
C THR A 140 -12.33 -2.26 -2.74
N ASN A 141 -12.15 -0.97 -3.04
CA ASN A 141 -11.21 -0.55 -4.09
C ASN A 141 -9.76 -0.74 -3.64
N ILE A 142 -9.45 -0.40 -2.38
CA ILE A 142 -8.12 -0.61 -1.81
C ILE A 142 -7.82 -2.10 -1.66
N ILE A 143 -8.80 -2.91 -1.24
CA ILE A 143 -8.67 -4.38 -1.19
C ILE A 143 -8.35 -4.94 -2.58
N ARG A 144 -9.07 -4.51 -3.63
CA ARG A 144 -8.80 -4.93 -5.01
C ARG A 144 -7.41 -4.54 -5.49
N LEU A 145 -6.93 -3.34 -5.13
CA LEU A 145 -5.55 -2.95 -5.41
C LEU A 145 -4.57 -3.89 -4.69
N ALA A 146 -4.76 -4.14 -3.39
CA ALA A 146 -3.90 -5.06 -2.64
C ALA A 146 -3.85 -6.46 -3.27
N GLU A 147 -5.00 -7.00 -3.70
CA GLU A 147 -5.07 -8.27 -4.44
C GLU A 147 -4.30 -8.22 -5.76
N HIS A 148 -4.45 -7.14 -6.52
CA HIS A 148 -3.76 -6.93 -7.79
C HIS A 148 -2.24 -6.84 -7.59
N LEU A 149 -1.78 -6.10 -6.58
CA LEU A 149 -0.36 -5.97 -6.23
C LEU A 149 0.23 -7.30 -5.74
N ASN A 150 -0.54 -8.12 -5.04
CA ASN A 150 -0.09 -9.43 -4.56
C ASN A 150 0.05 -10.47 -5.70
N LYS A 151 -0.79 -10.37 -6.74
CA LYS A 151 -0.81 -11.29 -7.88
C LYS A 151 0.21 -10.93 -8.95
N ASN A 152 0.57 -9.66 -9.08
CA ASN A 152 1.41 -9.14 -10.15
C ASN A 152 2.77 -8.69 -9.62
N LYS A 153 3.79 -8.73 -10.48
CA LYS A 153 5.13 -8.23 -10.14
C LYS A 153 5.29 -6.82 -10.70
N TYR A 154 5.39 -5.85 -9.79
CA TYR A 154 5.69 -4.45 -10.10
C TYR A 154 6.90 -3.99 -9.27
N PRO A 155 7.61 -2.93 -9.70
CA PRO A 155 8.60 -2.28 -8.85
C PRO A 155 7.98 -1.82 -7.52
N ILE A 156 8.68 -2.05 -6.40
CA ILE A 156 8.15 -1.77 -5.05
C ILE A 156 7.79 -0.28 -4.89
N SER A 157 8.60 0.64 -5.42
CA SER A 157 8.32 2.08 -5.39
C SER A 157 7.05 2.45 -6.17
N ALA A 158 6.77 1.76 -7.27
CA ALA A 158 5.55 1.94 -8.05
C ALA A 158 4.32 1.41 -7.31
N MET A 159 4.46 0.27 -6.60
CA MET A 159 3.40 -0.26 -5.73
C MET A 159 3.06 0.72 -4.60
N GLN A 160 4.08 1.28 -3.94
CA GLN A 160 3.92 2.30 -2.90
C GLN A 160 3.16 3.54 -3.43
N SER A 161 3.54 4.02 -4.61
CA SER A 161 2.89 5.16 -5.26
C SER A 161 1.45 4.87 -5.67
N ALA A 162 1.16 3.64 -6.12
CA ALA A 162 -0.19 3.22 -6.49
C ALA A 162 -1.14 3.19 -5.30
N ILE A 163 -0.65 2.84 -4.11
CA ILE A 163 -1.44 2.90 -2.88
C ILE A 163 -1.80 4.36 -2.57
N TRP A 164 -0.83 5.27 -2.62
CA TRP A 164 -1.08 6.71 -2.42
C TRP A 164 -2.02 7.32 -3.46
N ALA A 165 -2.06 6.78 -4.68
CA ALA A 165 -3.02 7.22 -5.69
C ALA A 165 -4.49 6.91 -5.32
N LEU A 166 -4.73 5.90 -4.47
CA LEU A 166 -6.05 5.59 -3.93
C LEU A 166 -6.30 6.20 -2.55
N THR A 167 -5.32 6.16 -1.64
CA THR A 167 -5.50 6.59 -0.25
C THR A 167 -5.45 8.11 -0.08
N ASP A 168 -4.60 8.78 -0.86
CA ASP A 168 -4.32 10.22 -0.77
C ASP A 168 -4.69 10.96 -2.06
N ASN A 169 -5.38 10.26 -2.99
CA ASN A 169 -5.79 10.78 -4.28
C ASN A 169 -4.65 11.42 -5.11
N ARG A 170 -3.44 10.88 -5.01
CA ARG A 170 -2.32 11.32 -5.86
C ARG A 170 -2.62 11.03 -7.35
N PRO A 171 -2.10 11.86 -8.27
CA PRO A 171 -2.29 11.64 -9.71
C PRO A 171 -1.79 10.26 -10.14
N LEU A 172 -2.48 9.58 -11.05
CA LEU A 172 -2.01 8.28 -11.58
C LEU A 172 -0.65 8.37 -12.27
N ALA A 173 -0.32 9.55 -12.82
CA ALA A 173 0.98 9.82 -13.40
C ALA A 173 2.11 9.81 -12.34
N SER A 174 1.80 9.92 -11.05
CA SER A 174 2.81 9.81 -9.99
C SER A 174 3.31 8.39 -9.75
N ILE A 175 2.66 7.38 -10.33
CA ILE A 175 3.19 6.02 -10.35
C ILE A 175 4.35 6.05 -11.33
N PHE A 176 5.57 5.97 -10.80
CA PHE A 176 6.79 6.16 -11.57
C PHE A 176 7.79 5.02 -11.34
N HIS A 177 8.48 4.69 -12.42
CA HIS A 177 9.68 3.87 -12.48
C HIS A 177 10.46 4.27 -13.74
N GLU A 178 11.79 4.12 -13.73
CA GLU A 178 12.65 4.46 -14.87
C GLU A 178 12.28 3.66 -16.12
N ASP A 179 11.99 2.38 -15.94
CA ASP A 179 11.36 1.54 -16.95
C ASP A 179 9.83 1.72 -16.86
N ARG A 180 9.29 2.57 -17.72
CA ARG A 180 7.84 2.87 -17.75
C ARG A 180 7.01 1.64 -18.11
N ASP A 181 7.50 0.75 -18.96
CA ASP A 181 6.71 -0.41 -19.40
C ASP A 181 6.40 -1.35 -18.22
N SER A 182 7.29 -1.41 -17.23
CA SER A 182 7.07 -2.14 -15.98
C SER A 182 5.89 -1.63 -15.13
N ILE A 183 5.38 -0.42 -15.36
CA ILE A 183 4.30 0.18 -14.55
C ILE A 183 3.00 0.46 -15.32
N VAL A 184 2.98 0.33 -16.65
CA VAL A 184 1.79 0.66 -17.46
C VAL A 184 0.57 -0.15 -17.04
N GLY A 185 0.73 -1.47 -16.84
CA GLY A 185 -0.37 -2.32 -16.40
C GLY A 185 -0.95 -1.92 -15.03
N LEU A 186 -0.13 -1.33 -14.15
CA LEU A 186 -0.59 -0.81 -12.86
C LEU A 186 -1.36 0.50 -13.02
N GLN A 187 -0.88 1.40 -13.88
CA GLN A 187 -1.59 2.64 -14.23
C GLN A 187 -2.94 2.34 -14.91
N ASP A 188 -2.99 1.39 -15.85
CA ASP A 188 -4.21 0.97 -16.53
C ASP A 188 -5.23 0.38 -15.57
N PHE A 189 -4.78 -0.51 -14.68
CA PHE A 189 -5.62 -1.09 -13.64
C PHE A 189 -6.29 0.00 -12.80
N LEU A 190 -5.52 0.97 -12.30
CA LEU A 190 -6.06 2.04 -11.48
C LEU A 190 -6.92 3.03 -12.27
N SER A 191 -6.57 3.32 -13.52
CA SER A 191 -7.35 4.18 -14.41
C SER A 191 -8.76 3.63 -14.63
N PHE A 192 -8.87 2.31 -14.88
CA PHE A 192 -10.16 1.62 -14.98
C PHE A 192 -11.00 1.76 -13.69
N HIS A 193 -10.39 1.55 -12.52
CA HIS A 193 -11.10 1.61 -11.24
C HIS A 193 -11.49 3.04 -10.84
N LYS A 194 -10.65 4.04 -11.13
CA LYS A 194 -10.93 5.46 -10.90
C LYS A 194 -11.81 6.08 -11.98
N LYS A 195 -12.11 5.36 -13.07
CA LYS A 195 -12.81 5.87 -14.27
C LYS A 195 -12.11 7.10 -14.86
N GLN A 196 -10.78 7.03 -14.94
CA GLN A 196 -9.91 8.08 -15.48
C GLN A 196 -9.19 7.57 -16.72
N ILE A 197 -8.67 8.49 -17.53
CA ILE A 197 -7.82 8.15 -18.68
C ILE A 197 -6.43 7.77 -18.14
N THR A 198 -5.86 6.67 -18.64
CA THR A 198 -4.47 6.32 -18.33
C THR A 198 -3.54 7.43 -18.83
N PRO A 199 -2.71 8.03 -17.97
CA PRO A 199 -1.76 9.02 -18.40
C PRO A 199 -0.73 8.37 -19.35
N TRP A 200 -0.48 9.00 -20.49
CA TRP A 200 0.57 8.56 -21.43
C TRP A 200 2.00 8.78 -20.87
N TYR A 201 2.09 9.40 -19.70
CA TYR A 201 3.32 9.83 -19.04
C TYR A 201 3.32 9.40 -17.57
N SER A 202 4.51 9.43 -16.96
CA SER A 202 4.73 9.34 -15.53
C SER A 202 5.59 10.53 -15.07
N ILE A 203 5.49 10.84 -13.77
CA ILE A 203 6.14 11.98 -13.14
C ILE A 203 7.10 11.43 -12.09
N GLU A 204 8.39 11.66 -12.28
CA GLU A 204 9.36 11.59 -11.20
C GLU A 204 9.24 12.89 -10.38
N TYR A 205 8.93 12.77 -9.09
CA TYR A 205 8.92 13.89 -8.15
C TYR A 205 10.29 14.05 -7.48
N MET A 206 10.60 15.25 -7.02
CA MET A 206 11.80 15.48 -6.20
C MET A 206 11.77 14.62 -4.93
N SER A 207 12.93 14.16 -4.45
CA SER A 207 13.02 13.46 -3.18
C SER A 207 12.84 14.43 -2.00
N THR A 208 12.27 13.94 -0.89
CA THR A 208 12.30 14.64 0.39
C THR A 208 13.11 13.82 1.39
N ASP A 209 13.77 14.48 2.34
CA ASP A 209 14.60 13.81 3.35
C ASP A 209 13.77 13.06 4.41
N SER A 210 12.47 13.34 4.52
CA SER A 210 11.57 12.78 5.55
C SER A 210 10.88 11.47 5.14
N GLY A 211 11.12 10.99 3.92
CA GLY A 211 10.37 9.87 3.34
C GLY A 211 8.90 10.21 3.03
N MET A 212 8.54 11.49 3.09
CA MET A 212 7.27 12.01 2.61
C MET A 212 7.30 12.13 1.09
N VAL A 213 6.11 12.11 0.49
CA VAL A 213 6.00 12.37 -0.93
C VAL A 213 6.19 13.86 -1.22
N SER A 214 6.96 14.19 -2.26
CA SER A 214 7.03 15.55 -2.80
C SER A 214 5.91 15.79 -3.80
N ASP A 215 5.46 17.03 -3.88
CA ASP A 215 4.57 17.49 -4.95
C ASP A 215 5.29 18.36 -5.99
N ASN A 216 6.61 18.50 -5.91
CA ASN A 216 7.41 19.19 -6.92
C ASN A 216 7.85 18.17 -7.98
N ALA A 217 7.29 18.27 -9.18
CA ALA A 217 7.70 17.42 -10.29
C ALA A 217 9.13 17.76 -10.68
N LYS A 218 9.92 16.73 -10.96
CA LYS A 218 11.31 16.84 -11.42
C LYS A 218 11.38 16.52 -12.90
N THR A 219 10.80 15.39 -13.31
CA THR A 219 10.94 14.89 -14.68
C THR A 219 9.64 14.25 -15.16
N ILE A 220 9.27 14.54 -16.40
CA ILE A 220 8.22 13.82 -17.13
C ILE A 220 8.85 12.73 -17.99
N TYR A 221 8.35 11.51 -17.82
CA TYR A 221 8.70 10.36 -18.65
C TYR A 221 7.49 9.94 -19.48
N GLY A 222 7.69 9.66 -20.76
CA GLY A 222 6.63 9.17 -21.62
C GLY A 222 7.17 8.47 -22.86
N THR A 223 6.27 8.00 -23.71
CA THR A 223 6.64 7.34 -24.97
C THR A 223 5.91 8.02 -26.13
N LEU A 224 6.66 8.51 -27.10
CA LEU A 224 6.12 8.94 -28.39
C LEU A 224 5.97 7.71 -29.29
N LYS A 225 4.74 7.43 -29.74
CA LYS A 225 4.45 6.34 -30.66
C LYS A 225 4.31 6.88 -32.08
N ALA A 226 5.30 6.63 -32.92
CA ALA A 226 5.35 7.06 -34.32
C ALA A 226 6.41 6.24 -35.07
N ASP A 227 6.23 6.04 -36.37
CA ASP A 227 7.28 5.45 -37.23
C ASP A 227 8.41 6.46 -37.43
N LEU A 228 9.57 6.17 -36.86
CA LEU A 228 10.71 7.08 -36.76
C LEU A 228 11.96 6.43 -37.35
N GLU A 229 12.55 7.10 -38.34
CA GLU A 229 13.78 6.67 -38.98
C GLU A 229 15.01 7.00 -38.14
N LYS A 230 16.03 6.14 -38.23
CA LYS A 230 17.34 6.38 -37.63
C LYS A 230 17.90 7.74 -38.05
N GLY A 231 18.36 8.52 -37.08
CA GLY A 231 18.99 9.82 -37.28
C GLY A 231 18.01 10.99 -37.44
N ARG A 232 16.70 10.74 -37.51
CA ARG A 232 15.68 11.79 -37.51
C ARG A 232 15.79 12.63 -36.23
N ILE A 233 15.69 13.95 -36.37
CA ILE A 233 15.66 14.88 -35.22
C ILE A 233 14.21 15.23 -34.93
N ILE A 234 13.79 14.95 -33.70
CA ILE A 234 12.49 15.31 -33.15
C ILE A 234 12.69 16.52 -32.26
N LYS A 235 12.02 17.63 -32.58
CA LYS A 235 11.93 18.80 -31.71
C LYS A 235 10.74 18.64 -30.79
N VAL A 236 11.01 18.63 -29.49
CA VAL A 236 10.04 18.59 -28.42
C VAL A 236 9.91 20.00 -27.86
N VAL A 237 8.71 20.56 -27.88
CA VAL A 237 8.43 21.89 -27.31
C VAL A 237 7.31 21.75 -26.30
N VAL A 238 7.55 22.22 -25.07
CA VAL A 238 6.53 22.29 -24.03
C VAL A 238 5.98 23.71 -23.99
N TYR A 239 4.67 23.82 -24.09
CA TYR A 239 3.92 25.06 -23.98
C TYR A 239 3.08 25.06 -22.71
N ASP A 240 2.95 26.23 -22.08
CA ASP A 240 1.99 26.46 -21.01
C ASP A 240 0.56 26.71 -21.54
N LEU A 241 -0.37 27.01 -20.63
CA LEU A 241 -1.77 27.31 -20.94
C LEU A 241 -1.98 28.54 -21.84
N TYR A 242 -0.99 29.44 -21.93
CA TYR A 242 -1.04 30.64 -22.77
C TYR A 242 -0.32 30.43 -24.12
N ASN A 243 0.05 29.19 -24.43
CA ASN A 243 0.86 28.82 -25.60
C ASN A 243 2.25 29.48 -25.63
N ILE A 244 2.80 29.81 -24.46
CA ILE A 244 4.17 30.31 -24.34
C ILE A 244 5.10 29.10 -24.20
N SER A 245 6.15 29.07 -25.02
CA SER A 245 7.15 27.99 -25.02
C SER A 245 8.00 28.07 -23.75
N GLN A 246 7.93 27.02 -22.94
CA GLN A 246 8.65 26.91 -21.66
C GLN A 246 9.92 26.06 -21.80
N ILE A 247 9.86 24.95 -22.55
CA ILE A 247 10.99 24.04 -22.75
C ILE A 247 11.15 23.72 -24.24
N ARG A 248 12.39 23.60 -24.69
CA ARG A 248 12.75 23.13 -26.04
C ARG A 248 13.86 22.09 -25.93
N LYS A 249 13.65 20.93 -26.57
CA LYS A 249 14.61 19.83 -26.57
C LYS A 249 14.62 19.16 -27.94
N ASP A 250 15.81 18.89 -28.46
CA ASP A 250 15.98 18.11 -29.68
C ASP A 250 16.41 16.68 -29.30
N ILE A 251 15.73 15.68 -29.87
CA ILE A 251 16.02 14.26 -29.67
C ILE A 251 16.42 13.66 -31.01
N LYS A 252 17.62 13.09 -31.09
CA LYS A 252 18.07 12.33 -32.27
C LYS A 252 17.67 10.87 -32.09
N VAL A 253 16.87 10.36 -33.03
CA VAL A 253 16.42 8.96 -33.04
C VAL A 253 17.63 8.04 -33.26
N PRO A 254 17.96 7.12 -32.34
CA PRO A 254 19.18 6.33 -32.39
C PRO A 254 19.13 5.21 -33.44
N GLU A 255 17.95 4.63 -33.65
CA GLU A 255 17.67 3.52 -34.57
C GLU A 255 16.23 3.60 -35.08
N GLU A 256 15.92 2.89 -36.16
CA GLU A 256 14.55 2.83 -36.68
C GLU A 256 13.63 2.18 -35.65
N THR A 257 12.56 2.88 -35.27
CA THR A 257 11.68 2.46 -34.18
C THR A 257 10.25 2.97 -34.40
N LYS A 258 9.29 2.30 -33.76
CA LYS A 258 7.89 2.74 -33.66
C LYS A 258 7.60 3.51 -32.38
N GLU A 259 8.56 3.50 -31.46
CA GLU A 259 8.42 4.11 -30.14
C GLU A 259 9.73 4.81 -29.75
N GLN A 260 9.61 6.04 -29.26
CA GLN A 260 10.73 6.84 -28.79
C GLN A 260 10.47 7.28 -27.34
N PRO A 261 11.31 6.87 -26.38
CA PRO A 261 11.25 7.38 -25.02
C PRO A 261 11.45 8.89 -24.98
N ILE A 262 10.62 9.56 -24.20
CA ILE A 262 10.61 11.00 -23.97
C ILE A 262 10.89 11.26 -22.50
N VAL A 263 11.92 12.07 -22.25
CA VAL A 263 12.31 12.50 -20.91
C VAL A 263 12.47 14.01 -20.94
N VAL A 264 11.71 14.73 -20.11
CA VAL A 264 11.73 16.19 -20.05
C VAL A 264 11.88 16.62 -18.59
N ASP A 265 12.93 17.36 -18.30
CA ASP A 265 13.11 18.02 -17.00
C ASP A 265 12.08 19.15 -16.87
N VAL A 266 11.28 19.11 -15.82
CA VAL A 266 10.22 20.07 -15.52
C VAL A 266 10.36 20.67 -14.12
N SER A 267 11.54 20.53 -13.51
CA SER A 267 11.82 20.97 -12.13
C SER A 267 11.56 22.46 -11.88
N GLU A 268 11.75 23.28 -12.91
CA GLU A 268 11.54 24.73 -12.86
C GLU A 268 10.13 25.17 -13.30
N LEU A 269 9.26 24.23 -13.71
CA LEU A 269 7.91 24.56 -14.16
C LEU A 269 6.94 24.64 -12.98
N PRO A 270 6.06 25.66 -12.92
CA PRO A 270 4.99 25.69 -11.92
C PRO A 270 3.98 24.58 -12.16
N LYS A 271 3.25 24.17 -11.12
CA LYS A 271 2.10 23.26 -11.25
C LYS A 271 1.10 23.80 -12.26
N GLY A 272 0.57 22.93 -13.10
CA GLY A 272 -0.31 23.34 -14.18
C GLY A 272 -0.43 22.33 -15.30
N ARG A 273 -1.21 22.72 -16.30
CA ARG A 273 -1.43 21.95 -17.52
C ARG A 273 -0.49 22.45 -18.62
N TYR A 274 0.11 21.51 -19.31
CA TYR A 274 1.09 21.77 -20.37
C TYR A 274 0.77 20.97 -21.62
N THR A 275 1.18 21.49 -22.77
CA THR A 275 1.09 20.83 -24.06
C THR A 275 2.50 20.53 -24.56
N MET A 276 2.79 19.26 -24.85
CA MET A 276 4.04 18.81 -25.44
C MET A 276 3.82 18.55 -26.94
N LEU A 277 4.44 19.38 -27.77
CA LEU A 277 4.40 19.28 -29.23
C LEU A 277 5.66 18.58 -29.74
N PHE A 278 5.46 17.59 -30.61
CA PHE A 278 6.53 16.86 -31.28
C PHE A 278 6.54 17.21 -32.77
N THR A 279 7.66 17.68 -33.27
CA THR A 279 7.83 18.04 -34.70
C THR A 279 9.13 17.50 -35.26
N SER A 280 9.21 17.38 -36.57
CA SER A 280 10.46 17.17 -37.32
C SER A 280 10.50 18.09 -38.53
N LEU A 281 11.54 17.99 -39.35
CA LEU A 281 11.60 18.68 -40.64
C LEU A 281 10.43 18.31 -41.58
N ALA A 282 9.84 17.12 -41.41
CA ALA A 282 8.67 16.68 -42.18
C ALA A 282 7.34 17.28 -41.67
N GLY A 283 7.35 18.03 -40.57
CA GLY A 283 6.16 18.64 -39.97
C GLY A 283 5.84 18.13 -38.56
N ARG A 284 4.59 18.35 -38.14
CA ARG A 284 4.06 17.89 -36.84
C ARG A 284 3.94 16.38 -36.81
N ILE A 285 4.47 15.75 -35.76
CA ILE A 285 4.38 14.31 -35.53
C ILE A 285 3.20 14.01 -34.61
N ASP A 286 3.16 14.65 -33.44
CA ASP A 286 2.14 14.41 -32.41
C ASP A 286 2.05 15.60 -31.44
N GLU A 287 0.99 15.63 -30.63
CA GLU A 287 0.81 16.57 -29.54
C GLU A 287 0.12 15.89 -28.37
N LYS A 288 0.67 16.06 -27.18
CA LYS A 288 0.15 15.42 -25.98
C LYS A 288 0.04 16.41 -24.83
N ILE A 289 -0.97 16.23 -23.98
CA ILE A 289 -1.21 17.09 -22.81
C ILE A 289 -0.77 16.35 -21.56
N PHE A 290 -0.11 17.06 -20.65
CA PHE A 290 0.24 16.55 -19.33
C PHE A 290 -0.02 17.60 -18.24
N TRP A 291 -0.08 17.14 -17.00
CA TRP A 291 -0.31 17.94 -15.80
C TRP A 291 0.83 17.69 -14.81
N ILE A 292 1.29 18.79 -14.20
CA ILE A 292 2.19 18.86 -13.05
C ILE A 292 1.40 19.35 -11.83
#